data_AF-A0AAE9AXB4-F1
#
_entry.id   AF-A0AAE9AXB4-F1
#
_cell.length_a   1.000
_cell.length_b   1.000
_cell.length_c   1.000
_cell.angle_alpha   90.00
_cell.angle_beta   90.00
_cell.angle_gamma   90.00
#
_symmetry.space_group_name_H-M   'P 1'
#
loop_
_entity.id
_entity.type
_entity.pdbx_description
1 polymer ?
#
loop_
_entity_poly.entity_id
_entity_poly.type
_entity_poly.pdbx_seq_one_letter_code
_entity_poly.pdbx_strand_id
1 'polypeptide(L)'
;MSSHVMVTLSFTRPVEAHELCPGDTFAFPDAPRTPLTVLGVDEAVISPELTLVALTVPGHAEPMNLPANTPVRVLRMLRTVSLPCLLCGKSQDIELDLPRDGEPLSVVCADHVPDPEQSEETG
;
A
#
# COMPACT_ATOMS: atom_id res chain seq x y z
N MET A 1 5.31 23.38 -0.34
CA MET A 1 5.25 21.89 -0.28
C MET A 1 4.81 21.56 1.13
N SER A 2 3.60 21.04 1.32
CA SER A 2 3.07 20.78 2.67
C SER A 2 3.76 19.55 3.28
N SER A 3 4.37 19.76 4.44
CA SER A 3 5.11 18.74 5.18
C SER A 3 4.16 17.91 6.03
N HIS A 4 4.00 16.63 5.73
CA HIS A 4 3.31 15.67 6.59
C HIS A 4 4.34 14.71 7.20
N VAL A 5 4.26 14.47 8.51
CA VAL A 5 5.09 13.46 9.20
C VAL A 5 4.29 12.17 9.30
N MET A 6 4.84 11.09 8.76
CA MET A 6 4.19 9.79 8.62
C MET A 6 5.16 8.71 9.07
N VAL A 7 4.78 7.98 10.13
CA VAL A 7 5.57 6.86 10.66
C VAL A 7 5.00 5.58 10.04
N THR A 8 5.76 4.94 9.16
CA THR A 8 5.44 3.61 8.63
C THR A 8 6.43 2.58 9.14
N LEU A 9 5.97 1.34 9.32
CA LEU A 9 6.83 0.20 9.63
C LEU A 9 7.16 -0.54 8.33
N SER A 10 8.41 -0.94 8.12
CA SER A 10 8.77 -1.79 6.98
C SER A 10 8.18 -3.19 7.16
N PHE A 11 7.36 -3.65 6.21
CA PHE A 11 6.67 -4.93 6.33
C PHE A 11 7.52 -6.09 5.78
N THR A 12 7.57 -7.19 6.54
CA THR A 12 8.30 -8.43 6.16
C THR A 12 7.38 -9.63 6.03
N ARG A 13 6.05 -9.45 6.17
CA ARG A 13 5.08 -10.56 6.15
C ARG A 13 4.55 -10.81 4.73
N PRO A 14 4.29 -12.07 4.34
CA PRO A 14 3.56 -12.37 3.13
C PRO A 14 2.11 -11.87 3.22
N VAL A 15 1.55 -11.44 2.09
CA VAL A 15 0.11 -11.20 1.90
C VAL A 15 -0.42 -12.18 0.85
N GLU A 16 -1.73 -12.28 0.70
CA GLU A 16 -2.32 -13.12 -0.35
C GLU A 16 -2.43 -12.37 -1.69
N ALA A 17 -2.36 -13.09 -2.80
CA ALA A 17 -2.36 -12.50 -4.14
C ALA A 17 -3.62 -11.68 -4.45
N HIS A 18 -4.77 -12.02 -3.87
CA HIS A 18 -6.02 -11.25 -4.03
C HIS A 18 -5.98 -9.86 -3.36
N GLU A 19 -5.00 -9.61 -2.48
CA GLU A 19 -4.85 -8.32 -1.82
C GLU A 19 -4.08 -7.31 -2.68
N LEU A 20 -3.47 -7.77 -3.77
CA LEU A 20 -2.72 -6.94 -4.70
C LEU A 20 -3.65 -6.05 -5.52
N CYS A 21 -3.22 -4.81 -5.71
CA CYS A 21 -3.89 -3.79 -6.50
C CYS A 21 -2.93 -3.23 -7.57
N PRO A 22 -3.45 -2.61 -8.64
CA PRO A 22 -2.61 -1.88 -9.58
C PRO A 22 -1.71 -0.85 -8.88
N GLY A 23 -0.43 -0.84 -9.23
CA GLY A 23 0.61 -0.01 -8.60
C GLY A 23 1.41 -0.70 -7.49
N ASP A 24 0.91 -1.82 -6.96
CA ASP A 24 1.63 -2.61 -5.96
C ASP A 24 2.87 -3.26 -6.56
N THR A 25 3.88 -3.48 -5.73
CA THR A 25 5.09 -4.22 -6.10
C THR A 25 5.31 -5.34 -5.10
N PHE A 26 5.48 -6.55 -5.62
CA PHE A 26 5.67 -7.76 -4.83
C PHE A 26 6.79 -8.62 -5.41
N ALA A 27 7.19 -9.65 -4.68
CA ALA A 27 8.04 -10.73 -5.17
C ALA A 27 7.51 -12.06 -4.64
N PHE A 28 7.78 -13.15 -5.36
CA PHE A 28 7.48 -14.47 -4.81
C PHE A 28 8.49 -14.84 -3.71
N PRO A 29 8.08 -15.58 -2.66
CA PRO A 29 8.97 -15.99 -1.58
C PRO A 29 10.22 -16.76 -2.05
N ASP A 30 10.08 -17.56 -3.11
CA ASP A 30 11.15 -18.33 -3.75
C ASP A 30 11.98 -17.54 -4.76
N ALA A 31 11.49 -16.37 -5.20
CA ALA A 31 12.18 -15.45 -6.10
C ALA A 31 12.24 -14.00 -5.55
N PRO A 32 12.85 -13.78 -4.36
CA PRO A 32 12.77 -12.50 -3.64
C PRO A 32 13.54 -11.35 -4.31
N ARG A 33 14.35 -11.64 -5.32
CA ARG A 33 15.15 -10.65 -6.09
C ARG A 33 14.51 -10.26 -7.41
N THR A 34 13.31 -10.76 -7.69
CA THR A 34 12.58 -10.52 -8.94
C THR A 34 11.29 -9.76 -8.61
N PRO A 35 11.37 -8.44 -8.36
CA PRO A 35 10.20 -7.65 -8.07
C PRO A 35 9.31 -7.54 -9.31
N LEU A 36 7.99 -7.66 -9.10
CA LEU A 36 6.96 -7.49 -10.11
C LEU A 36 6.04 -6.36 -9.67
N THR A 37 5.84 -5.39 -10.56
CA THR A 37 4.86 -4.32 -10.37
C THR A 37 3.55 -4.72 -11.05
N VAL A 38 2.44 -4.60 -10.34
CA VAL A 38 1.11 -4.90 -10.84
C VAL A 38 0.61 -3.73 -11.67
N LEU A 39 0.24 -3.98 -12.92
CA LEU A 39 -0.35 -2.99 -13.82
C LEU A 39 -1.88 -3.09 -13.88
N GLY A 40 -2.41 -4.29 -13.63
CA GLY A 40 -3.83 -4.59 -13.70
C GLY A 40 -4.13 -5.87 -12.92
N VAL A 41 -5.35 -5.96 -12.41
CA VAL A 41 -5.84 -7.09 -11.62
C VAL A 41 -7.24 -7.41 -12.11
N ASP A 42 -7.45 -8.66 -12.49
CA ASP A 42 -8.78 -9.21 -12.75
C ASP A 42 -8.98 -10.45 -11.86
N GLU A 43 -10.23 -10.73 -11.49
CA GLU A 43 -10.57 -11.91 -10.69
C GLU A 43 -11.56 -12.80 -11.43
N ALA A 44 -11.34 -14.11 -11.33
CA ALA A 44 -12.22 -15.13 -11.89
C ALA A 44 -12.52 -16.20 -10.82
N VAL A 45 -13.79 -16.31 -10.44
CA VAL A 45 -14.26 -17.37 -9.53
C VAL A 45 -14.54 -18.62 -10.35
N ILE A 46 -13.74 -19.66 -10.14
CA ILE A 46 -13.87 -20.95 -10.83
C ILE A 46 -14.79 -21.89 -10.04
N SER A 47 -14.62 -21.91 -8.71
CA SER A 47 -15.50 -22.58 -7.75
C SER A 47 -15.52 -21.81 -6.42
N PRO A 48 -16.41 -22.14 -5.47
CA PRO A 48 -16.39 -21.52 -4.14
C PRO A 48 -15.05 -21.64 -3.41
N GLU A 49 -14.28 -22.70 -3.70
CA GLU A 49 -12.97 -22.99 -3.10
C GLU A 49 -11.79 -22.49 -3.96
N LEU A 50 -12.05 -22.08 -5.21
CA LEU A 50 -11.02 -21.68 -6.16
C LEU A 50 -11.38 -20.36 -6.85
N THR A 51 -10.73 -19.30 -6.38
CA THR A 51 -10.68 -18.01 -7.06
C THR A 51 -9.29 -17.82 -7.65
N LEU A 52 -9.23 -17.37 -8.90
CA LEU A 52 -7.99 -17.00 -9.58
C LEU A 52 -7.90 -15.48 -9.71
N VAL A 53 -6.71 -14.96 -9.51
CA VAL A 53 -6.33 -13.57 -9.73
C VAL A 53 -5.42 -13.53 -10.95
N ALA A 54 -5.81 -12.79 -11.97
CA ALA A 54 -5.04 -12.54 -13.17
C ALA A 54 -4.30 -11.20 -13.01
N LEU A 55 -2.98 -11.27 -12.85
CA LEU A 55 -2.11 -10.12 -12.68
C LEU A 55 -1.47 -9.73 -14.01
N THR A 56 -1.72 -8.51 -14.46
CA THR A 56 -0.96 -7.93 -15.56
C THR A 56 0.35 -7.36 -15.02
N VAL A 57 1.49 -7.83 -15.52
CA VAL A 57 2.83 -7.40 -15.08
C VAL A 57 3.71 -7.03 -16.30
N PRO A 58 4.69 -6.12 -16.15
CA PRO A 58 5.56 -5.72 -17.26
C PRO A 58 6.31 -6.90 -17.87
N GLY A 59 6.45 -6.92 -19.20
CA GLY A 59 7.23 -7.94 -19.91
C GLY A 59 6.50 -9.25 -20.17
N HIS A 60 5.24 -9.37 -19.76
CA HIS A 60 4.38 -10.52 -20.05
C HIS A 60 3.24 -10.11 -20.99
N ALA A 61 3.05 -10.86 -22.08
CA ALA A 61 1.96 -10.63 -23.02
C ALA A 61 0.61 -11.15 -22.49
N GLU A 62 0.65 -12.19 -21.65
CA GLU A 62 -0.52 -12.77 -21.01
C GLU A 62 -0.49 -12.49 -19.50
N PRO A 63 -1.66 -12.30 -18.85
CA PRO A 63 -1.73 -12.16 -17.41
C PRO A 63 -1.18 -13.39 -16.67
N MET A 64 -0.49 -13.13 -15.57
CA MET A 64 -0.05 -14.16 -14.63
C MET A 64 -1.22 -14.57 -13.76
N ASN A 65 -1.70 -15.80 -13.92
CA ASN A 65 -2.82 -16.33 -13.13
C ASN A 65 -2.31 -17.01 -11.86
N LEU A 66 -2.82 -16.59 -10.71
CA LEU A 66 -2.50 -17.14 -9.39
C LEU A 66 -3.77 -17.53 -8.65
N PRO A 67 -3.79 -18.62 -7.86
CA PRO A 67 -4.80 -18.80 -6.83
C PRO A 67 -4.84 -17.59 -5.91
N ALA A 68 -6.04 -17.13 -5.55
CA ALA A 68 -6.28 -15.94 -4.73
C ALA A 68 -5.53 -15.95 -3.38
N ASN A 69 -5.34 -17.14 -2.80
CA ASN A 69 -4.65 -17.37 -1.54
C ASN A 69 -3.12 -17.60 -1.70
N THR A 70 -2.55 -17.38 -2.88
CA THR A 70 -1.11 -17.54 -3.11
C THR A 70 -0.35 -16.52 -2.27
N PRO A 71 0.57 -16.94 -1.38
CA PRO A 71 1.35 -16.01 -0.58
C PRO A 71 2.40 -15.29 -1.42
N VAL A 72 2.45 -13.96 -1.31
CA VAL A 72 3.40 -13.08 -1.99
C VAL A 72 4.09 -12.17 -0.98
N ARG A 73 5.37 -11.85 -1.22
CA ARG A 73 6.12 -10.90 -0.40
C ARG A 73 5.91 -9.50 -0.95
N VAL A 74 5.29 -8.64 -0.15
CA VAL A 74 5.10 -7.23 -0.51
C VAL A 74 6.42 -6.47 -0.42
N LEU A 75 6.67 -5.64 -1.43
CA LEU A 75 7.77 -4.68 -1.44
C LEU A 75 7.25 -3.23 -1.40
N ARG A 76 6.05 -3.00 -1.92
CA ARG A 76 5.32 -1.73 -1.88
C ARG A 76 3.83 -1.96 -2.10
N MET A 77 2.97 -1.44 -1.24
CA MET A 77 1.51 -1.46 -1.37
C MET A 77 0.95 -0.08 -1.03
N LEU A 78 0.74 0.76 -2.04
CA LEU A 78 0.18 2.09 -1.80
C LEU A 78 -1.33 2.00 -1.60
N ARG A 79 -1.80 2.58 -0.51
CA ARG A 79 -3.21 2.66 -0.17
C ARG A 79 -3.55 4.12 0.13
N THR A 80 -4.57 4.62 -0.54
CA THR A 80 -5.17 5.91 -0.19
C THR A 80 -6.17 5.68 0.92
N VAL A 81 -5.94 6.34 2.05
CA VAL A 81 -6.81 6.29 3.23
C VAL A 81 -7.31 7.69 3.53
N SER A 82 -8.60 7.82 3.82
CA SER A 82 -9.18 9.09 4.26
C SER A 82 -9.18 9.14 5.77
N LEU A 83 -8.42 10.08 6.35
CA LEU A 83 -8.27 10.22 7.78
C LEU A 83 -8.74 11.59 8.28
N PRO A 84 -9.54 11.65 9.34
CA PRO A 84 -9.90 12.91 9.97
C PRO A 84 -8.70 13.48 10.73
N CYS A 85 -8.44 14.76 10.54
CA CYS A 85 -7.50 15.49 11.39
C CYS A 85 -7.99 15.45 12.85
N LEU A 86 -7.10 15.07 13.78
CA LEU A 86 -7.43 15.01 15.20
C LEU A 86 -7.88 16.35 15.79
N LEU A 87 -7.49 17.48 15.19
CA LEU A 87 -7.69 18.81 15.76
C LEU A 87 -8.90 19.56 15.17
N CYS A 88 -9.15 19.47 13.87
CA CYS A 88 -10.32 20.13 13.23
C CYS A 88 -11.34 19.18 12.64
N GLY A 89 -11.10 17.86 12.64
CA GLY A 89 -11.99 16.87 12.04
C GLY A 89 -12.07 16.90 10.51
N LYS A 90 -11.35 17.81 9.82
CA LYS A 90 -11.26 17.80 8.35
C LYS A 90 -10.64 16.49 7.88
N SER A 91 -11.29 15.80 6.96
CA SER A 91 -10.75 14.59 6.35
C SER A 91 -9.71 14.96 5.29
N GLN A 92 -8.62 14.21 5.24
CA GLN A 92 -7.61 14.30 4.19
C GLN A 92 -7.27 12.91 3.69
N ASP A 93 -7.09 12.82 2.38
CA ASP A 93 -6.64 11.59 1.74
C ASP A 93 -5.11 11.53 1.81
N ILE A 94 -4.59 10.41 2.30
CA ILE A 94 -3.16 10.18 2.47
C ILE A 94 -2.80 8.89 1.77
N GLU A 95 -1.75 8.93 0.97
CA GLU A 95 -1.16 7.72 0.41
C GLU A 95 -0.17 7.12 1.41
N LEU A 96 -0.47 5.91 1.87
CA LEU A 96 0.36 5.16 2.80
C LEU A 96 0.85 3.88 2.12
N ASP A 97 2.10 3.52 2.35
CA ASP A 97 2.64 2.22 1.93
C ASP A 97 2.31 1.17 3.02
N LEU A 98 1.13 0.54 2.92
CA LEU A 98 0.56 -0.33 3.94
C LEU A 98 -0.12 -1.57 3.33
N PRO A 99 0.24 -2.80 3.77
CA PRO A 99 -0.67 -3.94 3.70
C PRO A 99 -1.78 -3.75 4.74
N ARG A 100 -2.91 -4.46 4.59
CA ARG A 100 -4.16 -4.37 5.39
C ARG A 100 -3.99 -4.11 6.90
N ASP A 101 -2.91 -4.58 7.52
CA ASP A 101 -2.64 -4.48 8.95
C ASP A 101 -2.10 -3.10 9.43
N GLY A 102 -1.79 -2.20 8.50
CA GLY A 102 -1.46 -0.81 8.83
C GLY A 102 -2.73 0.03 8.96
N GLU A 103 -3.32 0.11 10.14
CA GLU A 103 -4.33 1.14 10.40
C GLU A 103 -3.62 2.41 10.91
N PRO A 104 -3.62 3.49 10.13
CA PRO A 104 -3.10 4.77 10.62
C PRO A 104 -3.98 5.29 11.76
N LEU A 105 -3.41 5.38 12.95
CA LEU A 105 -4.14 5.70 14.18
C LEU A 105 -4.64 7.15 14.21
N SER A 106 -3.90 8.09 13.61
CA SER A 106 -4.26 9.50 13.63
C SER A 106 -3.44 10.33 12.65
N VAL A 107 -3.98 11.49 12.27
CA VAL A 107 -3.23 12.49 11.51
C VAL A 107 -3.52 13.91 11.98
N VAL A 108 -2.55 14.80 11.81
CA VAL A 108 -2.68 16.24 11.97
C VAL A 108 -2.49 16.89 10.60
N CYS A 109 -3.47 17.67 10.14
CA CYS A 109 -3.41 18.31 8.83
C CYS A 109 -2.37 19.45 8.81
N ALA A 110 -1.97 19.87 7.61
CA ALA A 110 -0.94 20.89 7.41
C ALA A 110 -1.29 22.24 8.09
N ASP A 111 -2.58 22.57 8.23
CA ASP A 111 -3.05 23.77 8.94
C ASP A 111 -2.63 23.80 10.43
N HIS A 112 -2.22 22.66 10.98
CA HIS A 112 -1.85 22.50 12.39
C HIS A 112 -0.47 21.88 12.60
N VAL A 113 0.31 21.66 11.53
CA VAL A 113 1.72 21.30 11.68
C VAL A 113 2.46 22.60 12.01
N PRO A 114 3.13 22.71 13.17
CA PRO A 114 3.90 23.90 13.50
C PRO A 114 5.00 24.10 12.45
N ASP A 115 5.16 25.34 12.02
CA ASP A 115 6.13 25.72 10.99
C ASP A 115 7.55 25.38 11.48
N PRO A 116 8.29 24.48 10.81
CA PRO A 116 9.64 24.10 11.26
C PRO A 116 10.59 25.30 11.28
N GLU A 117 10.29 26.37 10.56
CA GLU A 117 11.12 27.58 10.48
C GLU A 117 10.95 28.55 11.67
N GLN A 118 10.02 28.30 12.60
CA GLN A 118 9.84 29.15 13.80
C GLN A 118 10.53 28.59 15.07
N SER A 119 11.27 27.49 14.97
CA SER A 119 11.94 26.85 16.11
C SER A 119 13.41 27.24 16.30
N GLU A 120 13.98 28.13 15.48
CA GLU A 120 15.40 28.54 15.57
C GLU A 120 15.65 29.90 16.28
N GLU A 121 14.64 30.60 16.82
CA GLU A 121 14.84 31.89 17.51
C GLU A 121 14.65 31.86 19.05
N THR A 122 15.02 30.76 19.71
CA THR A 122 15.30 30.80 21.16
C THR A 122 16.53 29.98 21.53
N GLY A 123 17.70 30.58 21.34
CA GLY A 123 18.99 30.11 21.85
C GLY A 123 19.99 31.25 22.00
#